data_AF-A0A922HYL7-F1
#
_entry.id   AF-A0A922HYL7-F1
#
_cell.length_a   1.000
_cell.length_b   1.000
_cell.length_c   1.000
_cell.angle_alpha   90.00
_cell.angle_beta   90.00
_cell.angle_gamma   90.00
#
_symmetry.space_group_name_H-M   'P 1'
#
loop_
_entity.id
_entity.type
_entity.pdbx_description
1 polymer ?
#
loop_
_entity_poly.entity_id
_entity_poly.type
_entity_poly.pdbx_seq_one_letter_code
_entity_poly.pdbx_strand_id
1 'polypeptide(L)'
;MSSSYYTVFIHINLTCRTMPSRPPATLTWHINQEIADSRYVKSLSVLSSSSDGLIGSASQLFFYSESSHYHGGLLKITCLSDIILQYTVASEEVMIGGANDPSSSSSSDLFNRYRNSAHQMITDSMSKDIPIITGISHQRYYKPGDIVNLTCISRAKPAPKLSFMVNDEEANPAQIREYPIFPLSDGSFASKLGLKFKVKMENSVSSSSSLSHSGKHYHHQLSNRLSSNSKNDRTSSNIKQYRIKCLASMEKNIYHVKNELLLGTSKQSSGLHFSENFALHP
;
A
#
# COMPACT_ATOMS: atom_id res chain seq x y z
N MET A 1 -22.75 39.67 55.64
CA MET A 1 -21.61 38.79 55.34
C MET A 1 -21.70 38.43 53.86
N SER A 2 -20.80 38.99 53.05
CA SER A 2 -20.75 38.75 51.61
C SER A 2 -20.13 37.36 51.37
N SER A 3 -20.91 36.42 50.87
CA SER A 3 -20.41 35.10 50.48
C SER A 3 -19.78 35.22 49.10
N SER A 4 -18.48 35.52 49.03
CA SER A 4 -17.71 35.40 47.80
C SER A 4 -17.60 33.92 47.43
N TYR A 5 -18.43 33.47 46.49
CA TYR A 5 -18.21 32.19 45.81
C TYR A 5 -16.93 32.31 44.99
N TYR A 6 -15.82 31.80 45.53
CA TYR A 6 -14.59 31.67 44.75
C TYR A 6 -14.79 30.56 43.72
N THR A 7 -14.82 30.91 42.45
CA THR A 7 -14.72 29.93 41.35
C THR A 7 -13.32 29.33 41.43
N VAL A 8 -13.20 28.12 41.96
CA VAL A 8 -11.93 27.39 42.00
C VAL A 8 -11.67 26.89 40.58
N PHE A 9 -10.82 27.60 39.84
CA PHE A 9 -10.30 27.12 38.57
C PHE A 9 -9.28 26.01 38.85
N ILE A 10 -9.59 24.77 38.47
CA ILE A 10 -8.60 23.69 38.55
C ILE A 10 -7.72 23.78 37.31
N HIS A 11 -6.42 23.92 37.54
CA HIS A 11 -5.44 23.91 36.49
C HIS A 11 -5.18 22.48 36.03
N ILE A 12 -5.56 22.18 34.78
CA ILE A 12 -5.43 20.86 34.19
C ILE A 12 -4.14 20.83 33.38
N ASN A 13 -3.29 19.87 33.70
CA ASN A 13 -2.04 19.63 33.00
C ASN A 13 -1.84 18.12 32.86
N LEU A 14 -2.30 17.58 31.74
CA LEU A 14 -2.25 16.15 31.45
C LEU A 14 -1.30 15.89 30.30
N THR A 15 -0.56 14.79 30.38
CA THR A 15 0.29 14.34 29.29
C THR A 15 -0.17 12.96 28.84
N CYS A 16 -0.35 12.81 27.53
CA CYS A 16 -0.62 11.54 26.89
C CYS A 16 0.62 11.13 26.11
N ARG A 17 1.00 9.86 26.21
CA ARG A 17 2.14 9.27 25.50
C ARG A 17 1.72 7.94 24.89
N THR A 18 2.18 7.66 23.69
CA THR A 18 2.03 6.36 23.04
C THR A 18 3.35 5.62 23.07
N MET A 19 3.28 4.30 22.91
CA MET A 19 4.47 3.51 22.60
C MET A 19 5.04 3.88 21.22
N PRO A 20 6.34 3.62 20.99
CA PRO A 20 6.94 3.76 19.68
C PRO A 20 6.23 2.91 18.62
N SER A 21 5.95 3.51 17.47
CA SER A 21 5.30 2.86 16.34
C SER A 21 5.84 3.44 15.03
N ARG A 22 5.51 2.79 13.91
CA ARG A 22 5.82 3.29 12.57
C ARG A 22 4.62 3.05 11.65
N PRO A 23 3.92 4.11 11.19
CA PRO A 23 4.15 5.53 11.50
C PRO A 23 3.84 5.88 12.98
N PRO A 24 4.33 7.03 13.50
CA PRO A 24 3.97 7.49 14.83
C PRO A 24 2.48 7.79 14.94
N ALA A 25 1.89 7.52 16.10
CA ALA A 25 0.47 7.76 16.34
C ALA A 25 0.12 9.25 16.34
N THR A 26 -1.05 9.60 15.82
CA THR A 26 -1.64 10.93 15.96
C THR A 26 -2.44 10.99 17.25
N LEU A 27 -2.17 11.99 18.10
CA LEU A 27 -2.85 12.16 19.38
C LEU A 27 -3.89 13.29 19.32
N THR A 28 -5.13 12.98 19.67
CA THR A 28 -6.24 13.94 19.75
C THR A 28 -6.81 13.97 21.16
N TRP A 29 -7.05 15.17 21.69
CA TRP A 29 -7.70 15.35 22.98
C TRP A 29 -9.17 15.71 22.80
N HIS A 30 -10.03 15.15 23.64
CA HIS A 30 -11.42 15.57 23.77
C HIS A 30 -11.72 16.03 25.18
N ILE A 31 -12.49 17.10 25.29
CA ILE A 31 -13.10 17.60 26.52
C ILE A 31 -14.61 17.38 26.37
N ASN A 32 -15.20 16.57 27.24
CA ASN A 32 -16.62 16.19 27.21
C ASN A 32 -17.12 15.68 25.84
N GLN A 33 -16.28 14.89 25.16
CA GLN A 33 -16.52 14.31 23.82
C GLN A 33 -16.32 15.29 22.65
N GLU A 34 -16.14 16.59 22.90
CA GLU A 34 -15.78 17.56 21.88
C GLU A 34 -14.26 17.65 21.72
N ILE A 35 -13.77 17.90 20.50
CA ILE A 35 -12.34 18.07 20.25
C ILE A 35 -11.85 19.28 21.06
N ALA A 36 -10.79 19.08 21.83
CA ALA A 36 -10.19 20.15 22.63
C ALA A 36 -9.67 21.27 21.72
N ASP A 37 -9.85 22.51 22.14
CA ASP A 37 -9.30 23.67 21.45
C ASP A 37 -7.78 23.51 21.29
N SER A 38 -7.25 23.78 20.10
CA SER A 38 -5.83 23.63 19.79
C SER A 38 -4.94 24.50 20.68
N ARG A 39 -5.46 25.60 21.24
CA ARG A 39 -4.76 26.45 22.21
C ARG A 39 -4.44 25.73 23.52
N TYR A 40 -5.21 24.70 23.87
CA TYR A 40 -4.98 23.88 25.06
C TYR A 40 -4.05 22.70 24.80
N VAL A 41 -3.75 22.41 23.53
CA VAL A 41 -3.01 21.21 23.14
C VAL A 41 -1.63 21.56 22.66
N LYS A 42 -0.61 20.99 23.29
CA LYS A 42 0.78 21.11 22.86
C LYS A 42 1.31 19.75 22.44
N SER A 43 1.70 19.61 21.17
CA SER A 43 2.46 18.43 20.73
C SER A 43 3.84 18.44 21.40
N LEU A 44 4.23 17.32 21.99
CA LEU A 44 5.54 17.12 22.60
C LEU A 44 6.35 16.24 21.66
N SER A 45 7.51 16.74 21.22
CA SER A 45 8.45 15.91 20.47
C SER A 45 8.97 14.80 21.38
N VAL A 46 8.64 13.54 21.08
CA VAL A 46 9.28 12.39 21.72
C VAL A 46 10.44 11.97 20.84
N LEU A 47 11.65 12.16 21.36
CA LEU A 47 12.83 11.48 20.85
C LEU A 47 12.78 10.04 21.34
N SER A 48 12.66 9.07 20.45
CA SER A 48 13.15 7.72 20.74
C SER A 48 13.76 7.12 19.49
N SER A 49 15.05 7.40 19.29
CA SER A 49 15.93 6.62 18.43
C SER A 49 16.22 5.28 19.13
N SER A 50 15.26 4.37 19.13
CA SER A 50 15.61 2.95 19.22
C SER A 50 16.32 2.56 17.91
N SER A 51 17.25 1.62 17.96
CA SER A 51 18.02 1.18 16.78
C SER A 51 17.17 0.61 15.65
N ASP A 52 15.88 0.37 15.90
CA ASP A 52 14.87 -0.16 14.98
C ASP A 52 14.08 0.94 14.22
N GLY A 53 14.27 2.22 14.55
CA GLY A 53 13.62 3.35 13.89
C GLY A 53 12.13 3.55 14.22
N LEU A 54 11.63 3.03 15.34
CA LEU A 54 10.28 3.27 15.85
C LEU A 54 10.18 4.63 16.56
N ILE A 55 9.04 5.31 16.48
CA ILE A 55 8.86 6.67 17.02
C ILE A 55 7.63 6.74 17.91
N GLY A 56 7.78 7.20 19.16
CA GLY A 56 6.67 7.48 20.07
C GLY A 56 6.04 8.83 19.82
N SER A 57 4.77 9.00 20.22
CA SER A 57 4.07 10.28 20.18
C SER A 57 3.69 10.73 21.58
N ALA A 58 3.77 12.03 21.85
CA ALA A 58 3.26 12.61 23.08
C ALA A 58 2.59 13.96 22.83
N SER A 59 1.58 14.26 23.63
CA SER A 59 0.93 15.56 23.64
C SER A 59 0.49 15.91 25.05
N GLN A 60 0.44 17.21 25.32
CA GLN A 60 0.03 17.77 26.58
C GLN A 60 -1.28 18.53 26.40
N LEU A 61 -2.23 18.30 27.29
CA LEU A 61 -3.44 19.10 27.44
C LEU A 61 -3.28 20.01 28.65
N PHE A 62 -3.40 21.31 28.42
CA PHE A 62 -3.15 22.35 29.40
C PHE A 62 -4.20 23.44 29.31
N PHE A 63 -5.04 23.59 30.35
CA PHE A 63 -6.03 24.66 30.43
C PHE A 63 -6.53 24.89 31.87
N TYR A 64 -7.19 26.03 32.08
CA TYR A 64 -7.92 26.30 33.31
C TYR A 64 -9.36 25.82 33.15
N SER A 65 -9.80 24.91 34.03
CA SER A 65 -11.19 24.45 34.02
C SER A 65 -12.11 25.54 34.56
N GLU A 66 -13.03 25.97 33.71
CA GLU A 66 -14.14 26.86 34.06
C GLU A 66 -15.40 26.07 34.38
N SER A 67 -16.36 26.67 35.10
CA SER A 67 -17.65 26.04 35.43
C SER A 67 -18.43 25.55 34.20
N SER A 68 -18.25 26.21 33.06
CA SER A 68 -18.83 25.84 31.76
C SER A 68 -18.39 24.46 31.26
N HIS A 69 -17.19 24.01 31.65
CA HIS A 69 -16.66 22.71 31.26
C HIS A 69 -17.21 21.54 32.10
N TYR A 70 -17.97 21.81 33.16
CA TYR A 70 -18.51 20.74 34.01
C TYR A 70 -19.97 20.44 33.66
N HIS A 71 -20.24 19.24 33.14
CA HIS A 71 -21.60 18.78 32.89
C HIS A 71 -22.03 17.86 34.04
N GLY A 72 -23.02 18.29 34.83
CA GLY A 72 -23.43 17.55 36.03
C GLY A 72 -22.33 17.45 37.09
N GLY A 73 -21.42 18.44 37.15
CA GLY A 73 -20.29 18.45 38.09
C GLY A 73 -19.10 17.59 37.66
N LEU A 74 -19.15 17.01 36.46
CA LEU A 74 -18.11 16.15 35.90
C LEU A 74 -17.45 16.78 34.69
N LEU A 75 -16.14 16.60 34.61
CA LEU A 75 -15.34 16.93 33.44
C LEU A 75 -14.70 15.65 32.92
N LYS A 76 -15.06 15.25 31.71
CA LYS A 76 -14.51 14.07 31.04
C LYS A 76 -13.41 14.50 30.08
N ILE A 77 -12.24 13.90 30.21
CA ILE A 77 -11.12 14.12 29.30
C ILE A 77 -10.78 12.81 28.63
N THR A 78 -10.55 12.86 27.32
CA THR A 78 -10.17 11.68 26.53
C THR A 78 -8.92 12.00 25.73
N CYS A 79 -7.90 11.14 25.78
CA CYS A 79 -6.84 11.09 24.80
C CYS A 79 -7.11 9.93 23.83
N LEU A 80 -7.20 10.24 22.55
CA LEU A 80 -7.31 9.28 21.45
C LEU A 80 -5.97 9.22 20.72
N SER A 81 -5.46 8.01 20.51
CA SER A 81 -4.36 7.77 19.57
C SER A 81 -4.87 7.06 18.33
N ASP A 82 -4.50 7.54 17.15
CA ASP A 82 -4.83 6.98 15.84
C ASP A 82 -3.54 6.65 15.08
N ILE A 83 -3.44 5.44 14.53
CA ILE A 83 -2.39 5.05 13.57
C ILE A 83 -3.07 4.58 12.29
N ILE A 84 -2.77 5.25 11.18
CA ILE A 84 -3.18 4.83 9.83
C ILE A 84 -1.99 4.14 9.15
N LEU A 85 -2.12 2.84 8.90
CA LEU A 85 -1.13 2.05 8.18
C LEU A 85 -1.61 1.81 6.74
N GLN A 86 -0.93 2.43 5.77
CA GLN A 86 -1.13 2.17 4.35
C GLN A 86 0.02 1.34 3.81
N TYR A 87 -0.29 0.18 3.24
CA TYR A 87 0.73 -0.70 2.66
C TYR A 87 0.22 -1.37 1.40
N THR A 88 1.17 -1.74 0.53
CA THR A 88 0.89 -2.47 -0.70
C THR A 88 1.84 -3.64 -0.80
N VAL A 89 1.28 -4.81 -1.07
CA VAL A 89 2.03 -6.04 -1.36
C VAL A 89 1.72 -6.47 -2.79
N ALA A 90 2.64 -7.18 -3.42
CA ALA A 90 2.49 -7.55 -4.82
C ALA A 90 2.97 -8.97 -5.10
N SER A 91 2.34 -9.60 -6.08
CA SER A 91 2.81 -10.81 -6.75
C SER A 91 3.15 -10.47 -8.18
N GLU A 92 4.26 -11.02 -8.68
CA GLU A 92 4.71 -10.81 -10.04
C GLU A 92 4.83 -12.14 -10.77
N GLU A 93 4.38 -12.14 -12.03
CA GLU A 93 4.46 -13.29 -12.92
C GLU A 93 4.95 -12.86 -14.30
N VAL A 94 5.79 -13.69 -14.92
CA VAL A 94 6.29 -13.46 -16.27
C VAL A 94 5.73 -14.50 -17.23
N MET A 95 5.29 -14.04 -18.40
CA MET A 95 4.88 -14.89 -19.51
C MET A 95 5.48 -14.42 -20.83
N ILE A 96 5.56 -15.33 -21.79
CA ILE A 96 6.24 -15.14 -23.07
C ILE A 96 5.20 -15.19 -24.19
N GLY A 97 5.14 -14.14 -24.99
CA GLY A 97 4.35 -14.03 -26.21
C GLY A 97 5.22 -14.18 -27.46
N GLY A 98 4.72 -14.83 -28.52
CA GLY A 98 5.20 -14.51 -29.87
C GLY A 98 6.22 -15.41 -30.56
N ALA A 99 6.58 -16.57 -30.03
CA ALA A 99 7.16 -17.60 -30.91
C ALA A 99 6.02 -18.28 -31.71
N ASN A 100 6.34 -18.85 -32.87
CA ASN A 100 5.45 -19.83 -33.53
C ASN A 100 5.79 -21.25 -33.07
N ASP A 101 6.99 -21.43 -32.49
CA ASP A 101 7.54 -22.71 -32.06
C ASP A 101 8.33 -22.54 -30.74
N PRO A 102 7.93 -23.20 -29.63
CA PRO A 102 8.66 -23.18 -28.38
C PRO A 102 10.07 -23.80 -28.47
N SER A 103 10.40 -24.51 -29.56
CA SER A 103 11.70 -25.15 -29.79
C SER A 103 12.77 -24.26 -30.43
N SER A 104 12.49 -22.98 -30.73
CA SER A 104 13.54 -22.05 -31.16
C SER A 104 14.55 -21.82 -30.02
N SER A 105 15.85 -21.79 -30.34
CA SER A 105 16.94 -21.68 -29.35
C SER A 105 16.81 -20.45 -28.43
N SER A 106 16.26 -19.34 -28.95
CA SER A 106 16.01 -18.12 -28.16
C SER A 106 14.78 -18.23 -27.24
N SER A 107 13.75 -19.03 -27.60
CA SER A 107 12.61 -19.29 -26.73
C SER A 107 12.92 -20.32 -25.64
N SER A 108 13.82 -21.28 -25.91
CA SER A 108 14.20 -22.30 -24.92
C SER A 108 14.96 -21.73 -23.73
N ASP A 109 15.82 -20.73 -23.93
CA ASP A 109 16.58 -20.11 -22.83
C ASP A 109 15.71 -19.25 -21.91
N LEU A 110 14.78 -18.48 -22.49
CA LEU A 110 13.78 -17.73 -21.71
C LEU A 110 12.80 -18.67 -21.02
N PHE A 111 12.34 -19.71 -21.71
CA PHE A 111 11.48 -20.73 -21.13
C PHE A 111 12.16 -21.41 -19.92
N ASN A 112 13.40 -21.86 -20.05
CA ASN A 112 14.16 -22.49 -18.96
C ASN A 112 14.39 -21.54 -17.78
N ARG A 113 14.58 -20.23 -18.03
CA ARG A 113 14.75 -19.22 -16.98
C ARG A 113 13.50 -19.08 -16.08
N TYR A 114 12.30 -19.17 -16.66
CA TYR A 114 11.03 -18.97 -15.95
C TYR A 114 10.27 -20.27 -15.64
N ARG A 115 10.76 -21.43 -16.13
CA ARG A 115 10.22 -22.76 -15.86
C ARG A 115 10.18 -23.11 -14.37
N ASN A 116 11.13 -22.57 -13.60
CA ASN A 116 11.27 -22.80 -12.16
C ASN A 116 10.75 -21.64 -11.30
N SER A 117 10.02 -20.66 -11.88
CA SER A 117 9.26 -19.73 -11.04
C SER A 117 8.22 -20.54 -10.32
N ALA A 118 8.47 -20.77 -9.02
CA ALA A 118 7.65 -21.56 -8.13
C ALA A 118 6.19 -21.24 -8.43
N HIS A 119 5.46 -22.18 -9.03
CA HIS A 119 4.02 -22.15 -8.93
C HIS A 119 3.74 -22.04 -7.45
N GLN A 120 3.11 -20.92 -7.08
CA GLN A 120 2.78 -20.62 -5.71
C GLN A 120 1.94 -21.78 -5.21
N MET A 121 2.59 -22.70 -4.47
CA MET A 121 1.87 -23.70 -3.71
C MET A 121 1.01 -22.88 -2.76
N ILE A 122 -0.30 -22.91 -2.98
CA ILE A 122 -1.27 -22.41 -2.01
C ILE A 122 -1.10 -23.31 -0.79
N THR A 123 -0.12 -22.97 0.03
CA THR A 123 0.00 -23.51 1.38
C THR A 123 -0.72 -22.52 2.27
N ASP A 124 -1.50 -23.01 3.22
CA ASP A 124 -2.13 -22.18 4.27
C ASP A 124 -1.10 -21.38 5.11
N SER A 125 0.20 -21.54 4.82
CA SER A 125 1.34 -20.89 5.45
C SER A 125 1.83 -19.62 4.73
N MET A 126 1.38 -19.31 3.50
CA MET A 126 1.69 -18.00 2.90
C MET A 126 0.77 -16.93 3.49
N SER A 127 1.33 -15.76 3.83
CA SER A 127 0.59 -14.68 4.48
C SER A 127 -0.68 -14.36 3.69
N LYS A 128 -1.82 -14.29 4.40
CA LYS A 128 -3.16 -14.12 3.82
C LYS A 128 -3.25 -12.90 2.88
N ASP A 129 -2.39 -11.92 3.12
CA ASP A 129 -2.37 -10.61 2.49
C ASP A 129 -1.69 -10.61 1.11
N ILE A 130 -0.81 -11.58 0.79
CA ILE A 130 -0.11 -11.60 -0.51
C ILE A 130 -1.11 -11.95 -1.63
N PRO A 131 -1.24 -11.13 -2.69
CA PRO A 131 -2.09 -11.45 -3.82
C PRO A 131 -1.58 -12.68 -4.57
N ILE A 132 -2.51 -13.44 -5.14
CA ILE A 132 -2.23 -14.65 -5.91
C ILE A 132 -2.78 -14.46 -7.32
N ILE A 133 -1.93 -14.59 -8.33
CA ILE A 133 -2.33 -14.58 -9.74
C ILE A 133 -2.59 -16.02 -10.20
N THR A 134 -3.75 -16.24 -10.81
CA THR A 134 -4.19 -17.53 -11.36
C THR A 134 -4.61 -17.37 -12.83
N GLY A 135 -4.70 -18.48 -13.56
CA GLY A 135 -5.07 -18.49 -14.98
C GLY A 135 -3.89 -18.39 -15.96
N ILE A 136 -2.66 -18.41 -15.45
CA ILE A 136 -1.45 -18.48 -16.28
C ILE A 136 -1.31 -19.89 -16.86
N SER A 137 -1.00 -19.97 -18.15
CA SER A 137 -0.68 -21.23 -18.83
C SER A 137 0.50 -21.93 -18.14
N HIS A 138 0.44 -23.25 -17.95
CA HIS A 138 1.56 -24.02 -17.38
C HIS A 138 2.87 -23.83 -18.15
N GLN A 139 2.78 -23.60 -19.46
CA GLN A 139 3.95 -23.37 -20.31
C GLN A 139 4.39 -21.88 -20.31
N ARG A 140 3.65 -21.00 -19.61
CA ARG A 140 3.86 -19.53 -19.55
C ARG A 140 4.01 -18.90 -20.94
N TYR A 141 3.42 -19.53 -21.94
CA TYR A 141 3.64 -19.23 -23.34
C TYR A 141 2.31 -18.98 -24.03
N TYR A 142 2.28 -17.95 -24.86
CA TYR A 142 1.11 -17.53 -25.62
C TYR A 142 1.50 -17.15 -27.05
N LYS A 143 0.73 -17.63 -28.03
CA LYS A 143 0.87 -17.23 -29.42
C LYS A 143 0.25 -15.85 -29.64
N PRO A 144 0.68 -15.10 -30.66
CA PRO A 144 0.00 -13.88 -31.01
C PRO A 144 -1.47 -14.15 -31.34
N GLY A 145 -2.36 -13.35 -30.75
CA GLY A 145 -3.80 -13.53 -30.86
C GLY A 145 -4.44 -14.38 -29.77
N ASP A 146 -3.65 -15.09 -28.96
CA ASP A 146 -4.16 -15.79 -27.78
C ASP A 146 -4.77 -14.80 -26.78
N ILE A 147 -5.77 -15.27 -26.06
CA ILE A 147 -6.41 -14.52 -24.99
C ILE A 147 -5.79 -14.95 -23.66
N VAL A 148 -5.12 -14.00 -23.01
CA VAL A 148 -4.69 -14.13 -21.63
C VAL A 148 -5.87 -13.77 -20.74
N ASN A 149 -6.20 -14.64 -19.79
CA ASN A 149 -7.29 -14.44 -18.83
C ASN A 149 -6.80 -14.80 -17.44
N LEU A 150 -6.43 -13.77 -16.68
CA LEU A 150 -5.84 -13.89 -15.36
C LEU A 150 -6.83 -13.45 -14.31
N THR A 151 -6.68 -14.01 -13.12
CA THR A 151 -7.43 -13.61 -11.93
C THR A 151 -6.46 -13.39 -10.80
N CYS A 152 -6.55 -12.24 -10.15
CA CYS A 152 -5.87 -11.95 -8.91
C CYS A 152 -6.84 -12.05 -7.73
N ILE A 153 -6.39 -12.66 -6.63
CA ILE A 153 -7.15 -12.80 -5.39
C ILE A 153 -6.24 -12.42 -4.21
N SER A 154 -6.73 -11.62 -3.27
CA SER A 154 -6.07 -11.33 -1.99
C SER A 154 -7.10 -11.29 -0.86
N ARG A 155 -6.69 -11.61 0.37
CA ARG A 155 -7.55 -11.63 1.56
C ARG A 155 -6.99 -10.71 2.63
N ALA A 156 -7.81 -9.83 3.19
CA ALA A 156 -7.40 -8.96 4.28
C ALA A 156 -8.58 -8.46 5.13
N LYS A 157 -8.26 -7.69 6.18
CA LYS A 157 -9.20 -6.94 7.01
C LYS A 157 -8.68 -5.50 7.15
N PRO A 158 -9.27 -4.50 6.47
CA PRO A 158 -10.42 -4.56 5.54
C PRO A 158 -10.08 -5.19 4.19
N ALA A 159 -11.07 -5.32 3.29
CA ALA A 159 -10.86 -5.88 1.95
C ALA A 159 -9.77 -5.11 1.17
N PRO A 160 -8.79 -5.80 0.55
CA PRO A 160 -7.71 -5.13 -0.15
C PRO A 160 -8.20 -4.54 -1.48
N LYS A 161 -7.69 -3.36 -1.86
CA LYS A 161 -7.89 -2.83 -3.21
C LYS A 161 -6.89 -3.50 -4.14
N LEU A 162 -7.38 -4.12 -5.22
CA LEU A 162 -6.54 -4.79 -6.20
C LEU A 162 -6.29 -3.91 -7.43
N SER A 163 -5.11 -4.04 -8.01
CA SER A 163 -4.82 -3.52 -9.35
C SER A 163 -3.83 -4.41 -10.10
N PHE A 164 -3.90 -4.39 -11.43
CA PHE A 164 -2.94 -5.08 -12.29
C PHE A 164 -1.99 -4.09 -12.93
N MET A 165 -0.71 -4.47 -13.02
CA MET A 165 0.25 -3.84 -13.91
C MET A 165 0.67 -4.80 -15.02
N VAL A 166 0.79 -4.31 -16.24
CA VAL A 166 1.33 -5.03 -17.39
C VAL A 166 2.55 -4.27 -17.88
N ASN A 167 3.72 -4.88 -17.82
CA ASN A 167 5.01 -4.27 -18.14
C ASN A 167 5.26 -2.96 -17.37
N ASP A 168 4.97 -3.00 -16.07
CA ASP A 168 5.13 -1.85 -15.15
C ASP A 168 4.24 -0.63 -15.45
N GLU A 169 3.25 -0.79 -16.34
CA GLU A 169 2.18 0.19 -16.57
C GLU A 169 0.86 -0.34 -16.01
N GLU A 170 -0.01 0.54 -15.53
CA GLU A 170 -1.35 0.15 -15.08
C GLU A 170 -2.14 -0.47 -16.24
N ALA A 171 -2.80 -1.60 -15.96
CA ALA A 171 -3.60 -2.28 -16.97
C ALA A 171 -4.74 -1.40 -17.46
N ASN A 172 -5.03 -1.46 -18.77
CA ASN A 172 -6.11 -0.68 -19.35
C ASN A 172 -7.46 -1.07 -18.70
N PRO A 173 -8.28 -0.11 -18.23
CA PRO A 173 -9.57 -0.40 -17.60
C PRO A 173 -10.51 -1.28 -18.43
N ALA A 174 -10.46 -1.19 -19.77
CA ALA A 174 -11.27 -2.03 -20.66
C ALA A 174 -10.86 -3.51 -20.65
N GLN A 175 -9.66 -3.83 -20.11
CA GLN A 175 -9.15 -5.19 -19.94
C GLN A 175 -9.43 -5.73 -18.53
N ILE A 176 -9.94 -4.88 -17.63
CA ILE A 176 -10.18 -5.22 -16.24
C ILE A 176 -11.62 -5.70 -16.04
N ARG A 177 -11.76 -6.70 -15.18
CA ARG A 177 -13.06 -7.17 -14.70
C ARG A 177 -13.08 -7.14 -13.19
N GLU A 178 -13.92 -6.27 -12.63
CA GLU A 178 -14.17 -6.23 -11.20
C GLU A 178 -15.12 -7.35 -10.77
N TYR A 179 -14.93 -7.82 -9.54
CA TYR A 179 -15.79 -8.78 -8.88
C TYR A 179 -16.22 -8.22 -7.52
N PRO A 180 -17.40 -8.60 -7.01
CA PRO A 180 -17.81 -8.18 -5.68
C PRO A 180 -16.84 -8.68 -4.61
N ILE A 181 -16.74 -7.94 -3.51
CA ILE A 181 -15.98 -8.34 -2.33
C ILE A 181 -16.73 -9.49 -1.64
N PHE A 182 -16.00 -10.52 -1.22
CA PHE A 182 -16.59 -11.69 -0.55
C PHE A 182 -16.17 -11.74 0.92
N PRO A 183 -17.12 -11.74 1.88
CA PRO A 183 -16.80 -11.99 3.29
C PRO A 183 -16.43 -13.46 3.49
N LEU A 184 -15.50 -13.72 4.41
CA LEU A 184 -14.99 -15.05 4.76
C LEU A 184 -15.38 -15.42 6.19
N SER A 185 -15.40 -16.72 6.49
CA SER A 185 -15.81 -17.25 7.80
C SER A 185 -14.92 -16.81 8.96
N ASP A 186 -13.64 -16.49 8.70
CA ASP A 186 -12.73 -15.94 9.70
C ASP A 186 -12.92 -14.42 9.93
N GLY A 187 -13.96 -13.84 9.32
CA GLY A 187 -14.30 -12.43 9.34
C GLY A 187 -13.49 -11.54 8.39
N SER A 188 -12.54 -12.12 7.63
CA SER A 188 -11.79 -11.37 6.62
C SER A 188 -12.59 -11.21 5.33
N PHE A 189 -12.06 -10.45 4.39
CA PHE A 189 -12.67 -10.22 3.09
C PHE A 189 -11.71 -10.63 1.98
N ALA A 190 -12.23 -11.29 0.95
CA ALA A 190 -11.52 -11.57 -0.28
C ALA A 190 -11.90 -10.56 -1.37
N SER A 191 -10.90 -9.92 -1.95
CA SER A 191 -11.03 -9.15 -3.19
C SER A 191 -10.57 -9.99 -4.36
N LYS A 192 -11.23 -9.80 -5.51
CA LYS A 192 -10.92 -10.50 -6.75
C LYS A 192 -10.94 -9.53 -7.92
N LEU A 193 -9.93 -9.60 -8.78
CA LEU A 193 -9.82 -8.77 -9.98
C LEU A 193 -9.43 -9.65 -11.17
N GLY A 194 -10.07 -9.45 -12.31
CA GLY A 194 -9.75 -10.14 -13.56
C GLY A 194 -8.97 -9.24 -14.50
N LEU A 195 -8.01 -9.81 -15.23
CA LEU A 195 -7.30 -9.17 -16.33
C LEU A 195 -7.45 -10.03 -17.58
N LYS A 196 -8.04 -9.48 -18.64
CA LYS A 196 -8.24 -10.17 -19.91
C LYS A 196 -7.76 -9.34 -21.08
N PHE A 197 -6.79 -9.85 -21.83
CA PHE A 197 -6.30 -9.16 -23.03
C PHE A 197 -5.81 -10.13 -24.10
N LYS A 198 -5.71 -9.62 -25.33
CA LYS A 198 -5.20 -10.35 -26.49
C LYS A 198 -3.71 -10.08 -26.66
N VAL A 199 -2.91 -11.13 -26.83
CA VAL A 199 -1.48 -11.02 -27.11
C VAL A 199 -1.29 -10.36 -28.48
N LYS A 200 -0.52 -9.28 -28.53
CA LYS A 200 -0.30 -8.49 -29.76
C LYS A 200 0.88 -9.06 -30.55
N MET A 201 0.80 -8.98 -31.89
CA MET A 201 1.99 -9.11 -32.75
C MET A 201 2.81 -7.82 -32.70
N GLU A 202 4.13 -7.91 -32.83
CA GLU A 202 5.04 -6.77 -32.70
C GLU A 202 5.08 -5.83 -33.93
N ASN A 203 4.18 -5.98 -34.91
CA ASN A 203 4.21 -5.18 -36.14
C ASN A 203 3.14 -4.08 -36.23
N SER A 204 2.64 -3.54 -35.11
CA SER A 204 1.77 -2.36 -35.13
C SER A 204 2.42 -1.19 -34.41
N VAL A 205 3.40 -0.56 -35.05
CA VAL A 205 3.73 0.84 -34.80
C VAL A 205 2.53 1.64 -35.30
N SER A 206 1.67 2.11 -34.40
CA SER A 206 0.76 3.21 -34.69
C SER A 206 1.56 4.51 -34.68
N SER A 207 2.37 4.74 -35.71
CA SER A 207 2.99 6.03 -36.00
C SER A 207 1.96 6.93 -36.68
N SER A 208 0.95 7.34 -35.92
CA SER A 208 0.24 8.58 -36.22
C SER A 208 1.00 9.73 -35.56
N SER A 209 2.12 10.10 -36.17
CA SER A 209 2.73 11.42 -35.99
C SER A 209 3.22 11.89 -37.36
N SER A 210 2.42 12.78 -37.92
CA SER A 210 2.62 13.55 -39.13
C SER A 210 4.06 13.99 -39.39
N LEU A 211 4.48 13.78 -40.64
CA LEU A 211 5.64 14.41 -41.25
C LEU A 211 5.57 15.94 -41.14
N SER A 212 6.67 16.55 -40.69
CA SER A 212 7.08 17.87 -41.19
C SER A 212 8.61 18.03 -41.16
N HIS A 213 9.19 17.79 -42.34
CA HIS A 213 10.27 18.52 -43.01
C HIS A 213 11.70 18.67 -42.41
N SER A 214 12.65 18.25 -43.27
CA SER A 214 13.85 19.00 -43.72
C SER A 214 15.21 18.68 -43.09
N GLY A 215 16.17 18.21 -43.91
CA GLY A 215 17.59 18.29 -43.53
C GLY A 215 18.60 17.37 -44.25
N LYS A 216 18.84 17.61 -45.54
CA LYS A 216 20.15 17.63 -46.26
C LYS A 216 21.11 16.41 -46.26
N HIS A 217 21.37 15.97 -47.50
CA HIS A 217 22.48 15.16 -48.03
C HIS A 217 23.90 15.57 -47.59
N TYR A 218 24.84 14.60 -47.55
CA TYR A 218 26.19 14.67 -48.16
C TYR A 218 26.81 13.26 -48.37
N HIS A 219 27.59 13.12 -49.45
CA HIS A 219 28.27 11.94 -50.02
C HIS A 219 29.73 11.76 -49.48
N HIS A 220 30.26 10.51 -49.42
CA HIS A 220 31.36 9.96 -50.26
C HIS A 220 32.08 8.69 -49.69
N GLN A 221 32.05 7.62 -50.52
CA GLN A 221 33.09 6.64 -50.95
C GLN A 221 33.90 5.68 -50.00
N LEU A 222 33.78 4.38 -50.35
CA LEU A 222 34.77 3.29 -50.66
C LEU A 222 36.04 3.14 -49.78
N SER A 223 36.55 1.97 -49.35
CA SER A 223 36.41 0.54 -49.72
C SER A 223 37.11 -0.34 -48.67
N ASN A 224 36.66 -1.58 -48.42
CA ASN A 224 37.51 -2.79 -48.49
C ASN A 224 36.75 -4.07 -48.15
N ARG A 225 37.01 -5.10 -48.97
CA ARG A 225 36.51 -6.47 -48.87
C ARG A 225 37.06 -7.17 -47.63
N LEU A 226 36.20 -7.88 -46.92
CA LEU A 226 36.48 -9.24 -46.44
C LEU A 226 35.18 -10.05 -46.56
N SER A 227 35.23 -11.04 -47.44
CA SER A 227 34.19 -12.02 -47.68
C SER A 227 34.11 -12.97 -46.48
N SER A 228 33.01 -12.94 -45.76
CA SER A 228 32.48 -14.15 -45.14
C SER A 228 30.98 -14.22 -45.44
N ASN A 229 30.62 -15.22 -46.24
CA ASN A 229 29.24 -15.63 -46.50
C ASN A 229 28.58 -16.00 -45.17
N SER A 230 27.85 -15.08 -44.55
CA SER A 230 26.79 -15.42 -43.60
C SER A 230 25.45 -15.28 -44.32
N LYS A 231 25.02 -16.41 -44.88
CA LYS A 231 23.67 -16.58 -45.43
C LYS A 231 22.67 -16.37 -44.29
N ASN A 232 21.79 -15.39 -44.47
CA ASN A 232 20.45 -15.29 -43.88
C ASN A 232 20.30 -15.84 -42.46
N ASP A 233 20.50 -14.97 -41.46
CA ASP A 233 19.84 -15.12 -40.16
C ASP A 233 18.91 -13.92 -39.92
N ARG A 234 17.85 -13.87 -40.72
CA ARG A 234 16.67 -13.04 -40.46
C ARG A 234 15.55 -13.94 -39.97
N THR A 235 15.76 -14.55 -38.81
CA THR A 235 14.66 -14.97 -37.95
C THR A 235 14.82 -14.29 -36.60
N SER A 236 14.64 -12.96 -36.57
CA SER A 236 14.41 -12.26 -35.33
C SER A 236 13.10 -12.80 -34.76
N SER A 237 13.22 -13.76 -33.83
CA SER A 237 12.09 -14.34 -33.13
C SER A 237 11.31 -13.21 -32.47
N ASN A 238 10.04 -13.01 -32.85
CA ASN A 238 9.14 -11.97 -32.30
C ASN A 238 8.71 -12.31 -30.85
N ILE A 239 9.67 -12.61 -29.98
CA ILE A 239 9.42 -13.05 -28.61
C ILE A 239 9.27 -11.80 -27.73
N LYS A 240 8.04 -11.56 -27.26
CA LYS A 240 7.70 -10.49 -26.33
C LYS A 240 7.49 -11.04 -24.93
N GLN A 241 8.20 -10.51 -23.95
CA GLN A 241 7.92 -10.83 -22.55
C GLN A 241 6.83 -9.91 -22.00
N TYR A 242 5.94 -10.47 -21.20
CA TYR A 242 4.93 -9.74 -20.44
C TYR A 242 5.20 -9.95 -18.96
N ARG A 243 5.45 -8.86 -18.23
CA ARG A 243 5.55 -8.82 -16.78
C ARG A 243 4.20 -8.42 -16.21
N ILE A 244 3.55 -9.32 -15.48
CA ILE A 244 2.24 -9.08 -14.87
C ILE A 244 2.43 -8.96 -13.38
N LYS A 245 2.06 -7.81 -12.81
CA LYS A 245 1.99 -7.64 -11.35
C LYS A 245 0.54 -7.54 -10.92
N CYS A 246 0.21 -8.15 -9.80
CA CYS A 246 -1.00 -7.82 -9.06
C CYS A 246 -0.59 -7.15 -7.75
N LEU A 247 -1.12 -5.96 -7.51
CA LEU A 247 -0.94 -5.19 -6.29
C LEU A 247 -2.18 -5.38 -5.42
N ALA A 248 -1.98 -5.58 -4.12
CA ALA A 248 -3.01 -5.51 -3.10
C ALA A 248 -2.65 -4.40 -2.12
N SER A 249 -3.45 -3.33 -2.14
CA SER A 249 -3.29 -2.16 -1.28
C SER A 249 -4.29 -2.21 -0.14
N MET A 250 -3.83 -1.96 1.08
CA MET A 250 -4.61 -2.02 2.31
C MET A 250 -4.39 -0.76 3.15
N GLU A 251 -5.45 -0.35 3.83
CA GLU A 251 -5.42 0.70 4.85
C GLU A 251 -5.99 0.13 6.15
N LYS A 252 -5.17 0.16 7.21
CA LYS A 252 -5.56 -0.30 8.54
C LYS A 252 -5.52 0.87 9.50
N ASN A 253 -6.65 1.18 10.11
CA ASN A 253 -6.71 2.15 11.20
C ASN A 253 -6.68 1.42 12.56
N ILE A 254 -5.80 1.88 13.45
CA ILE A 254 -5.62 1.35 14.80
C ILE A 254 -5.87 2.49 15.79
N TYR A 255 -6.87 2.31 16.64
CA TYR A 255 -7.26 3.29 17.66
C TYR A 255 -6.95 2.79 19.07
N HIS A 256 -6.46 3.68 19.93
CA HIS A 256 -6.48 3.49 21.38
C HIS A 256 -7.11 4.69 22.07
N VAL A 257 -7.95 4.44 23.06
CA VAL A 257 -8.69 5.46 23.79
C VAL A 257 -8.34 5.38 25.26
N LYS A 258 -8.03 6.52 25.87
CA LYS A 258 -7.87 6.64 27.31
C LYS A 258 -8.72 7.78 27.86
N ASN A 259 -9.52 7.47 28.88
CA ASN A 259 -10.45 8.41 29.51
C ASN A 259 -10.01 8.72 30.94
N GLU A 260 -10.20 9.97 31.35
CA GLU A 260 -10.07 10.45 32.72
C GLU A 260 -11.35 11.20 33.10
N LEU A 261 -11.87 10.98 34.30
CA LEU A 261 -13.06 11.65 34.80
C LEU A 261 -12.69 12.47 36.04
N LEU A 262 -12.76 13.80 35.91
CA LEU A 262 -12.45 14.73 36.99
C LEU A 262 -13.76 15.19 37.65
N LEU A 263 -13.83 15.02 38.96
CA LEU A 263 -14.88 15.58 39.80
C LEU A 263 -14.55 17.04 40.10
N GLY A 264 -15.52 17.94 40.01
CA GLY A 264 -15.40 19.37 40.38
C GLY A 264 -15.21 19.64 41.87
N THR A 265 -14.49 18.77 42.59
CA THR A 265 -14.13 18.93 44.00
C THR A 265 -12.67 19.36 44.13
N SER A 266 -12.36 20.15 45.15
CA SER A 266 -11.14 20.96 45.32
C SER A 266 -9.81 20.21 45.52
N LYS A 267 -9.56 19.09 44.84
CA LYS A 267 -8.30 18.33 44.97
C LYS A 267 -7.49 18.33 43.68
N GLN A 268 -6.25 18.83 43.79
CA GLN A 268 -5.19 18.68 42.79
C GLN A 268 -5.03 17.19 42.43
N SER A 269 -5.25 16.81 41.16
CA SER A 269 -4.81 15.52 40.63
C SER A 269 -3.45 15.69 39.97
N SER A 270 -2.39 15.49 40.75
CA SER A 270 -1.03 15.37 40.21
C SER A 270 -0.80 13.93 39.74
N GLY A 271 -0.49 13.79 38.45
CA GLY A 271 0.33 12.69 37.92
C GLY A 271 -0.42 11.41 37.53
N LEU A 272 -0.53 11.17 36.22
CA LEU A 272 -0.61 9.82 35.69
C LEU A 272 0.55 9.57 34.73
N HIS A 273 1.32 8.52 35.05
CA HIS A 273 2.31 7.89 34.21
C HIS A 273 1.64 6.67 33.56
N PHE A 274 1.53 6.65 32.24
CA PHE A 274 1.00 5.51 31.51
C PHE A 274 2.17 4.73 30.91
N SER A 275 2.44 3.58 31.51
CA SER A 275 3.38 2.57 31.02
C SER A 275 2.61 1.27 30.96
N GLU A 276 2.38 0.73 29.77
CA GLU A 276 2.16 -0.71 29.60
C GLU A 276 2.52 -1.14 28.17
N ASN A 277 3.19 -2.30 28.10
CA ASN A 277 3.94 -2.83 26.96
C ASN A 277 3.06 -3.53 25.92
N PHE A 278 3.21 -3.16 24.66
CA PHE A 278 2.86 -3.99 23.50
C PHE A 278 3.88 -3.76 22.39
N ALA A 279 4.79 -4.73 22.24
CA ALA A 279 5.56 -4.89 21.02
C ALA A 279 4.61 -5.38 19.91
N LEU A 280 4.45 -4.60 18.85
CA LEU A 280 3.95 -5.14 17.58
C LEU A 280 5.11 -5.92 16.96
N HIS A 281 5.16 -7.23 17.20
CA HIS A 281 5.99 -8.09 16.38
C HIS A 281 5.35 -8.24 14.99
N PRO A 282 6.18 -8.24 13.91
CA PRO A 282 5.72 -8.47 12.55
C PRO A 282 5.14 -9.87 12.35
#